data_AF-A0A0F9JBP0-F1
#
_entry.id   AF-A0A0F9JBP0-F1
#
_cell.length_a   1.000
_cell.length_b   1.000
_cell.length_c   1.000
_cell.angle_alpha   90.00
_cell.angle_beta   90.00
_cell.angle_gamma   90.00
#
_symmetry.space_group_name_H-M   'P 1'
#
loop_
_entity.id
_entity.type
_entity.pdbx_description
1 polymer ?
#
loop_
_entity_poly.entity_id
_entity_poly.type
_entity_poly.pdbx_seq_one_letter_code
_entity_poly.pdbx_strand_id
1 'polypeptide(L)'
;FEVEEVVEDEVKNYPVQRDTIPVNVEKPFLEVEKKSKSEPQKKTTPDEKINPHEKAVLLGRIAKTLQSQGYYILKKHSTMKDLFAHVDLLALKSVPVNEVLEFIIFVPLKVNVLKGKVQISNEVIKYIPTNENFKKKGSVFKKLIDSYFGNLEGSHELIKEELEKGSLLSSVNKCLKQDISLKTSITKKNLFFSIGPQQFKMLVEPMLVCKGEVVFLEKITPFAYLKDINLHILAEDKLTELLQFIERKYTLLEKHKTEETSFLPYYETYNQFLKRSELFSIPFIGFAFGLFALLGLQSFQMLGLFLNIGYGLLGIYFITLVFFYMKFFKIKLEVQADFKTPYYKKMPKLDETSLVLISEEFESELMSQFVYECVDSDTDLQIISNIEEDQISERFRQKQLRKTVKNNGFFEDGANSEPMKSSSKKDSKELIKQDKKHNSFSSRYSSFLED
;
A
#
# COMPACT_ATOMS: atom_id res chain seq x y z
N PHE A 1 -12.23 26.18 -37.25
CA PHE A 1 -13.34 27.05 -37.65
C PHE A 1 -13.61 28.00 -36.51
N GLU A 2 -13.41 29.28 -36.82
CA GLU A 2 -13.84 30.53 -36.19
C GLU A 2 -13.69 30.75 -34.67
N VAL A 3 -12.84 31.75 -34.41
CA VAL A 3 -12.72 32.56 -33.19
C VAL A 3 -13.65 33.75 -33.39
N GLU A 4 -14.50 34.07 -32.40
CA GLU A 4 -15.16 35.37 -32.29
C GLU A 4 -14.74 36.06 -30.99
N GLU A 5 -14.05 37.17 -31.17
CA GLU A 5 -13.75 38.26 -30.23
C GLU A 5 -14.79 39.36 -30.43
N VAL A 6 -15.39 39.89 -29.35
CA VAL A 6 -15.86 41.29 -29.15
C VAL A 6 -16.05 41.44 -27.61
N VAL A 7 -15.22 42.12 -26.81
CA VAL A 7 -14.88 43.56 -26.65
C VAL A 7 -15.89 44.36 -25.77
N GLU A 8 -15.36 44.81 -24.62
CA GLU A 8 -15.59 46.07 -23.83
C GLU A 8 -17.03 46.45 -23.37
N ASP A 9 -17.30 47.19 -22.29
CA ASP A 9 -16.53 47.96 -21.30
C ASP A 9 -17.49 48.28 -20.11
N GLU A 10 -16.99 48.53 -18.90
CA GLU A 10 -17.31 49.76 -18.13
C GLU A 10 -16.60 49.82 -16.76
N VAL A 11 -15.81 50.88 -16.65
CA VAL A 11 -15.07 51.39 -15.49
C VAL A 11 -16.00 52.20 -14.57
N LYS A 12 -15.88 52.06 -13.24
CA LYS A 12 -16.11 53.18 -12.30
C LYS A 12 -15.11 53.21 -11.15
N ASN A 13 -14.71 54.45 -10.86
CA ASN A 13 -13.55 54.94 -10.12
C ASN A 13 -13.61 54.85 -8.57
N TYR A 14 -12.41 54.92 -8.00
CA TYR A 14 -11.99 55.12 -6.59
C TYR A 14 -12.49 56.42 -5.92
N PRO A 15 -12.28 56.62 -4.58
CA PRO A 15 -11.01 57.14 -3.98
C PRO A 15 -10.58 56.35 -2.70
N VAL A 16 -9.29 56.06 -2.37
CA VAL A 16 -8.16 56.90 -1.90
C VAL A 16 -8.58 57.72 -0.65
N GLN A 17 -8.00 57.71 0.58
CA GLN A 17 -6.62 57.57 1.09
C GLN A 17 -6.64 57.69 2.65
N ARG A 18 -5.66 57.10 3.39
CA ARG A 18 -4.70 57.77 4.34
C ARG A 18 -4.18 56.88 5.48
N ASP A 19 -2.85 56.91 5.61
CA ASP A 19 -2.02 56.45 6.72
C ASP A 19 -2.22 57.25 8.02
N THR A 20 -1.96 56.63 9.18
CA THR A 20 -1.24 57.23 10.31
C THR A 20 -0.85 56.16 11.36
N ILE A 21 0.42 56.17 11.77
CA ILE A 21 1.06 55.51 12.94
C ILE A 21 1.67 56.68 13.78
N PRO A 22 2.14 56.56 15.04
CA PRO A 22 1.73 55.82 16.25
C PRO A 22 1.43 56.78 17.45
N VAL A 23 0.93 56.27 18.59
CA VAL A 23 1.14 56.95 19.89
C VAL A 23 1.53 55.95 20.97
N ASN A 24 2.70 56.25 21.55
CA ASN A 24 3.37 55.66 22.70
C ASN A 24 2.78 56.23 23.99
N VAL A 25 2.46 55.40 25.00
CA VAL A 25 2.31 55.84 26.39
C VAL A 25 2.91 54.78 27.31
N GLU A 26 3.95 55.21 28.04
CA GLU A 26 4.63 54.48 29.11
C GLU A 26 3.78 54.33 30.40
N LYS A 27 4.11 53.25 31.10
CA LYS A 27 3.79 52.75 32.47
C LYS A 27 3.37 53.78 33.56
N PRO A 28 2.76 53.29 34.65
CA PRO A 28 3.61 52.97 35.81
C PRO A 28 3.33 51.62 36.48
N PHE A 29 4.38 51.20 37.17
CA PHE A 29 4.51 50.05 38.06
C PHE A 29 3.47 50.03 39.19
N LEU A 30 3.06 48.84 39.60
CA LEU A 30 2.75 48.54 41.00
C LEU A 30 3.36 47.17 41.35
N GLU A 31 4.47 47.27 42.06
CA GLU A 31 5.12 46.22 42.82
C GLU A 31 4.25 45.92 44.05
N VAL A 32 3.77 44.68 44.20
CA VAL A 32 3.30 44.17 45.49
C VAL A 32 3.91 42.78 45.68
N GLU A 33 5.06 42.79 46.34
CA GLU A 33 5.57 41.64 47.07
C GLU A 33 4.65 41.36 48.27
N LYS A 34 4.07 40.15 48.37
CA LYS A 34 4.30 39.21 49.49
C LYS A 34 3.34 38.03 49.55
N LYS A 35 3.94 36.92 50.01
CA LYS A 35 3.40 35.71 50.65
C LYS A 35 2.95 34.58 49.72
N SER A 36 3.97 33.80 49.38
CA SER A 36 4.02 32.34 49.54
C SER A 36 2.81 31.73 50.29
N LYS A 37 1.91 31.11 49.53
CA LYS A 37 1.28 29.86 49.91
C LYS A 37 1.51 28.90 48.78
N SER A 38 2.32 27.88 49.07
CA SER A 38 2.45 26.67 48.27
C SER A 38 1.06 26.06 48.08
N GLU A 39 0.44 26.33 46.93
CA GLU A 39 -0.61 25.45 46.45
C GLU A 39 0.04 24.10 46.16
N PRO A 40 -0.53 22.99 46.66
CA PRO A 40 -0.03 21.68 46.29
C PRO A 40 -0.17 21.59 44.77
N GLN A 41 0.93 21.29 44.09
CA GLN A 41 0.91 20.86 42.70
C GLN A 41 -0.15 19.77 42.57
N LYS A 42 -1.36 20.15 42.15
CA LYS A 42 -2.27 19.23 41.48
C LYS A 42 -1.47 18.79 40.27
N LYS A 43 -0.84 17.61 40.36
CA LYS A 43 -0.49 16.80 39.21
C LYS A 43 -1.75 16.76 38.35
N THR A 44 -1.83 17.63 37.36
CA THR A 44 -2.85 17.59 36.32
C THR A 44 -2.65 16.26 35.63
N THR A 45 -3.47 15.29 36.03
CA THR A 45 -3.66 14.02 35.37
C THR A 45 -3.83 14.26 33.87
N PRO A 46 -3.11 13.54 32.99
CA PRO A 46 -3.30 13.69 31.56
C PRO A 46 -4.73 13.26 31.22
N ASP A 47 -5.56 14.23 30.88
CA ASP A 47 -6.93 14.00 30.42
C ASP A 47 -6.89 13.15 29.14
N GLU A 48 -7.62 12.02 29.10
CA GLU A 48 -7.95 11.28 27.87
C GLU A 48 -9.01 12.05 27.04
N LYS A 49 -8.79 13.35 26.86
CA LYS A 49 -9.58 14.19 25.95
C LYS A 49 -8.87 14.28 24.62
N ILE A 50 -9.63 14.19 23.54
CA ILE A 50 -9.14 14.46 22.20
C ILE A 50 -8.82 15.95 22.12
N ASN A 51 -7.54 16.29 22.21
CA ASN A 51 -7.07 17.66 22.03
C ASN A 51 -6.81 17.90 20.53
N PRO A 52 -7.55 18.81 19.86
CA PRO A 52 -7.34 19.11 18.44
C PRO A 52 -5.90 19.56 18.13
N HIS A 53 -5.24 20.26 19.07
CA HIS A 53 -3.86 20.69 18.91
C HIS A 53 -2.89 19.49 18.92
N GLU A 54 -3.09 18.53 19.82
CA GLU A 54 -2.29 17.29 19.82
C GLU A 54 -2.48 16.49 18.53
N LYS A 55 -3.71 16.43 18.01
CA LYS A 55 -3.99 15.77 16.73
C LYS A 55 -3.26 16.45 15.58
N ALA A 56 -3.28 17.78 15.51
CA ALA A 56 -2.59 18.54 14.47
C ALA A 56 -1.06 18.36 14.54
N VAL A 57 -0.48 18.35 15.75
CA VAL A 57 0.96 18.10 15.94
C VAL A 57 1.34 16.70 15.47
N LEU A 58 0.56 15.68 15.86
CA LEU A 58 0.80 14.29 15.45
C LEU A 58 0.67 14.12 13.92
N LEU A 59 -0.37 14.69 13.31
CA LEU A 59 -0.52 14.72 11.85
C LEU A 59 0.67 15.40 11.17
N GLY A 60 1.18 16.50 11.73
CA GLY A 60 2.36 17.18 11.22
C GLY A 60 3.63 16.32 11.25
N ARG A 61 3.81 15.50 12.29
CA ARG A 61 4.93 14.54 12.35
C ARG A 61 4.75 13.40 11.34
N ILE A 62 3.57 12.79 11.30
CA ILE A 62 3.23 11.72 10.33
C ILE A 62 3.44 12.20 8.89
N ALA A 63 2.96 13.40 8.55
CA ALA A 63 3.15 13.99 7.22
C ALA A 63 4.64 14.16 6.87
N LYS A 64 5.47 14.62 7.82
CA LYS A 64 6.93 14.72 7.62
C LYS A 64 7.57 13.35 7.43
N THR A 65 7.17 12.34 8.20
CA THR A 65 7.65 10.96 8.04
C THR A 65 7.30 10.42 6.65
N LEU A 66 6.05 10.56 6.22
CA LEU A 66 5.60 10.16 4.88
C LEU A 66 6.41 10.86 3.78
N GLN A 67 6.58 12.18 3.88
CA GLN A 67 7.38 12.96 2.94
C GLN A 67 8.85 12.50 2.91
N SER A 68 9.44 12.19 4.07
CA SER A 68 10.81 11.66 4.15
C SER A 68 10.97 10.30 3.46
N GLN A 69 9.90 9.51 3.38
CA GLN A 69 9.85 8.24 2.65
C GLN A 69 9.47 8.41 1.17
N GLY A 70 9.35 9.64 0.68
CA GLY A 70 9.03 9.95 -0.72
C GLY A 70 7.53 9.97 -1.05
N TYR A 71 6.65 9.97 -0.05
CA TYR A 71 5.21 10.12 -0.27
C TYR A 71 4.81 11.59 -0.46
N TYR A 72 3.93 11.82 -1.42
CA TYR A 72 3.25 13.09 -1.64
C TYR A 72 1.96 13.16 -0.83
N ILE A 73 1.74 14.26 -0.13
CA ILE A 73 0.49 14.48 0.62
C ILE A 73 -0.52 15.16 -0.31
N LEU A 74 -1.64 14.48 -0.57
CA LEU A 74 -2.73 15.04 -1.36
C LEU A 74 -3.47 16.11 -0.57
N LYS A 75 -3.64 17.27 -1.19
CA LYS A 75 -4.40 18.38 -0.61
C LYS A 75 -5.89 18.13 -0.75
N LYS A 76 -6.64 18.50 0.29
CA LYS A 76 -8.11 18.46 0.28
C LYS A 76 -8.65 19.39 -0.82
N HIS A 77 -9.44 18.82 -1.72
CA HIS A 77 -10.22 19.57 -2.70
C HIS A 77 -11.72 19.47 -2.37
N SER A 78 -12.47 20.52 -2.71
CA SER A 78 -13.92 20.57 -2.51
C SER A 78 -14.67 19.44 -3.24
N THR A 79 -14.16 19.01 -4.39
CA THR A 79 -14.72 17.91 -5.20
C THR A 79 -14.55 16.53 -4.56
N MET A 80 -13.60 16.35 -3.63
CA MET A 80 -13.33 15.09 -2.94
C MET A 80 -13.77 15.13 -1.47
N LYS A 81 -14.80 15.94 -1.15
CA LYS A 81 -15.22 16.20 0.23
C LYS A 81 -15.55 14.93 1.00
N ASP A 82 -16.21 13.97 0.36
CA ASP A 82 -16.65 12.72 0.98
C ASP A 82 -15.46 11.84 1.35
N LEU A 83 -14.49 11.67 0.44
CA LEU A 83 -13.23 10.97 0.73
C LEU A 83 -12.50 11.59 1.93
N PHE A 84 -12.31 12.92 1.92
CA PHE A 84 -11.64 13.65 3.00
C PHE A 84 -12.49 13.84 4.27
N ALA A 85 -13.70 13.30 4.34
CA ALA A 85 -14.45 13.16 5.59
C ALA A 85 -14.03 11.88 6.35
N HIS A 86 -13.66 10.84 5.61
CA HIS A 86 -13.33 9.51 6.12
C HIS A 86 -11.86 9.36 6.50
N VAL A 87 -10.97 10.22 5.95
CA VAL A 87 -9.53 10.19 6.23
C VAL A 87 -9.06 11.50 6.86
N ASP A 88 -8.06 11.44 7.73
CA ASP A 88 -7.40 12.65 8.24
C ASP A 88 -6.30 13.13 7.30
N LEU A 89 -5.62 12.20 6.62
CA LEU A 89 -4.55 12.47 5.68
C LEU A 89 -4.61 11.43 4.55
N LEU A 90 -4.37 11.86 3.31
CA LEU A 90 -4.23 10.98 2.16
C LEU A 90 -2.86 11.22 1.54
N ALA A 91 -2.03 10.18 1.52
CA ALA A 91 -0.72 10.23 0.89
C ALA A 91 -0.68 9.29 -0.32
N LEU A 92 0.25 9.55 -1.24
CA LEU A 92 0.54 8.64 -2.34
C LEU A 92 2.02 8.58 -2.63
N LYS A 93 2.49 7.46 -3.18
CA LYS A 93 3.85 7.32 -3.72
C LYS A 93 3.81 6.47 -4.98
N SER A 94 4.68 6.84 -5.91
CA SER A 94 4.92 6.08 -7.14
C SER A 94 6.13 5.16 -6.95
N VAL A 95 5.99 3.89 -7.27
CA VAL A 95 7.02 2.85 -7.06
C VAL A 95 7.22 2.09 -8.38
N PRO A 96 8.36 2.26 -9.06
CA PRO A 96 8.64 1.53 -10.29
C PRO A 96 8.91 0.06 -9.97
N VAL A 97 8.26 -0.85 -10.69
CA VAL A 97 8.44 -2.29 -10.49
C VAL A 97 9.32 -2.87 -11.60
N ASN A 98 9.02 -2.50 -12.85
CA ASN A 98 9.80 -2.88 -14.02
C ASN A 98 9.66 -1.79 -15.11
N GLU A 99 10.20 -2.04 -16.30
CA GLU A 99 10.22 -1.08 -17.41
C GLU A 99 8.82 -0.64 -17.90
N VAL A 100 7.79 -1.45 -17.66
CA VAL A 100 6.44 -1.22 -18.17
C VAL A 100 5.39 -1.02 -17.07
N LEU A 101 5.72 -1.25 -15.81
CA LEU A 101 4.78 -1.22 -14.69
C LEU A 101 5.29 -0.37 -13.52
N GLU A 102 4.41 0.51 -13.08
CA GLU A 102 4.59 1.35 -11.90
C GLU A 102 3.37 1.22 -10.97
N PHE A 103 3.62 1.19 -9.67
CA PHE A 103 2.58 1.18 -8.65
C PHE A 103 2.37 2.59 -8.11
N ILE A 104 1.11 2.98 -7.95
CA ILE A 104 0.74 4.17 -7.19
C ILE A 104 0.04 3.68 -5.94
N ILE A 105 0.76 3.77 -4.82
CA ILE A 105 0.29 3.33 -3.51
C ILE A 105 -0.35 4.52 -2.82
N PHE A 106 -1.66 4.45 -2.59
CA PHE A 106 -2.41 5.38 -1.77
C PHE A 106 -2.43 4.91 -0.32
N VAL A 107 -2.17 5.83 0.60
CA VAL A 107 -2.22 5.61 2.05
C VAL A 107 -3.26 6.54 2.65
N PRO A 108 -4.55 6.13 2.70
CA PRO A 108 -5.57 6.81 3.48
C PRO A 108 -5.34 6.55 4.97
N LEU A 109 -5.18 7.63 5.74
CA LEU A 109 -4.72 7.55 7.13
C LEU A 109 -5.70 8.23 8.09
N LYS A 110 -6.00 7.56 9.20
CA LYS A 110 -6.64 8.13 10.40
C LYS A 110 -5.67 8.13 11.57
N VAL A 111 -5.79 9.13 12.42
CA VAL A 111 -4.97 9.27 13.62
C VAL A 111 -5.80 9.11 14.88
N ASN A 112 -5.41 8.15 15.72
CA ASN A 112 -5.94 7.99 17.06
C ASN A 112 -4.99 8.64 18.09
N VAL A 113 -5.42 9.76 18.67
CA VAL A 113 -4.66 10.49 19.70
C VAL A 113 -4.82 9.93 21.12
N LEU A 114 -5.65 8.90 21.30
CA LEU A 114 -5.83 8.27 22.60
C LEU A 114 -4.53 7.61 23.05
N LYS A 115 -4.19 7.78 24.33
CA LYS A 115 -2.94 7.27 24.93
C LYS A 115 -3.05 5.83 25.42
N GLY A 116 -4.27 5.32 25.58
CA GLY A 116 -4.53 3.95 26.00
C GLY A 116 -4.10 2.93 24.96
N LYS A 117 -4.05 1.68 25.40
CA LYS A 117 -3.62 0.54 24.59
C LYS A 117 -4.77 0.05 23.72
N VAL A 118 -4.49 -0.22 22.45
CA VAL A 118 -5.44 -0.80 21.50
C VAL A 118 -5.07 -2.27 21.31
N GLN A 119 -5.94 -3.17 21.76
CA GLN A 119 -5.82 -4.61 21.52
C GLN A 119 -6.73 -5.00 20.36
N ILE A 120 -6.19 -5.72 19.38
CA ILE A 120 -6.94 -6.13 18.21
C ILE A 120 -6.78 -7.61 17.84
N SER A 121 -7.89 -8.17 17.38
CA SER A 121 -8.03 -9.32 16.49
C SER A 121 -9.14 -8.99 15.48
N ASN A 122 -9.30 -9.81 14.44
CA ASN A 122 -10.43 -9.73 13.50
C ASN A 122 -11.77 -9.82 14.24
N GLU A 123 -11.86 -10.59 15.32
CA GLU A 123 -13.08 -10.73 16.12
C GLU A 123 -13.27 -9.62 17.19
N VAL A 124 -12.18 -9.12 17.78
CA VAL A 124 -12.25 -8.28 18.98
C VAL A 124 -11.35 -7.06 18.85
N ILE A 125 -11.97 -5.89 18.91
CA ILE A 125 -11.26 -4.61 19.05
C ILE A 125 -11.56 -4.02 20.43
N LYS A 126 -10.52 -3.89 21.25
CA LYS A 126 -10.63 -3.43 22.64
C LYS A 126 -9.65 -2.29 22.92
N TYR A 127 -10.21 -1.16 23.35
CA TYR A 127 -9.43 -0.06 23.91
C TYR A 127 -9.30 -0.23 25.44
N ILE A 128 -8.07 -0.20 25.93
CA ILE A 128 -7.74 -0.22 27.35
C ILE A 128 -7.23 1.18 27.75
N PRO A 129 -8.02 1.96 28.49
CA PRO A 129 -7.60 3.29 28.93
C PRO A 129 -6.42 3.21 29.89
N THR A 130 -5.62 4.28 29.91
CA THR A 130 -4.46 4.43 30.81
C THR A 130 -4.84 4.63 32.27
N ASN A 131 -6.06 5.10 32.55
CA ASN A 131 -6.54 5.41 33.89
C ASN A 131 -7.82 4.64 34.20
N GLU A 132 -7.84 3.95 35.35
CA GLU A 132 -8.97 3.13 35.78
C GLU A 132 -10.28 3.91 35.97
N ASN A 133 -10.19 5.21 36.28
CA ASN A 133 -11.37 6.09 36.39
C ASN A 133 -12.12 6.23 35.05
N PHE A 134 -11.45 5.94 33.91
CA PHE A 134 -12.04 5.99 32.57
C PHE A 134 -12.66 4.67 32.13
N LYS A 135 -12.52 3.57 32.91
CA LYS A 135 -13.23 2.29 32.65
C LYS A 135 -14.75 2.50 32.55
N LYS A 136 -15.32 3.46 33.31
CA LYS A 136 -16.75 3.82 33.26
C LYS A 136 -17.20 4.48 31.94
N LYS A 137 -16.28 5.04 31.14
CA LYS A 137 -16.55 5.66 29.82
C LYS A 137 -16.19 4.75 28.64
N GLY A 138 -15.87 3.48 28.89
CA GLY A 138 -15.40 2.53 27.87
C GLY A 138 -16.29 2.43 26.62
N SER A 139 -17.60 2.61 26.75
CA SER A 139 -18.55 2.57 25.62
C SER A 139 -18.36 3.72 24.62
N VAL A 140 -17.95 4.90 25.09
CA VAL A 140 -17.71 6.08 24.22
C VAL A 140 -16.43 5.90 23.42
N PHE A 141 -15.37 5.40 24.06
CA PHE A 141 -14.10 5.13 23.39
C PHE A 141 -14.22 3.97 22.40
N LYS A 142 -14.98 2.93 22.74
CA LYS A 142 -15.29 1.85 21.81
C LYS A 142 -15.98 2.40 20.55
N LYS A 143 -17.07 3.16 20.70
CA LYS A 143 -17.76 3.78 19.55
C LYS A 143 -16.85 4.67 18.69
N LEU A 144 -15.95 5.43 19.31
CA LEU A 144 -15.00 6.27 18.58
C LEU A 144 -14.03 5.42 17.76
N ILE A 145 -13.47 4.39 18.36
CA ILE A 145 -12.56 3.47 17.71
C ILE A 145 -13.28 2.72 16.58
N ASP A 146 -14.47 2.18 16.83
CA ASP A 146 -15.35 1.56 15.82
C ASP A 146 -15.62 2.52 14.65
N SER A 147 -15.83 3.82 14.92
CA SER A 147 -16.02 4.82 13.87
C SER A 147 -14.77 5.04 13.01
N TYR A 148 -13.56 4.88 13.56
CA TYR A 148 -12.34 4.97 12.77
C TYR A 148 -12.21 3.78 11.81
N PHE A 149 -12.59 2.59 12.26
CA PHE A 149 -12.63 1.39 11.41
C PHE A 149 -13.62 1.53 10.27
N GLY A 150 -14.89 1.85 10.58
CA GLY A 150 -15.91 2.02 9.54
C GLY A 150 -15.56 3.13 8.54
N ASN A 151 -14.86 4.17 8.99
CA ASN A 151 -14.38 5.22 8.08
C ASN A 151 -13.30 4.71 7.11
N LEU A 152 -12.34 3.94 7.61
CA LEU A 152 -11.23 3.43 6.80
C LEU A 152 -11.63 2.27 5.90
N GLU A 153 -12.56 1.42 6.33
CA GLU A 153 -13.11 0.31 5.55
C GLU A 153 -13.70 0.82 4.21
N GLY A 154 -14.47 1.92 4.25
CA GLY A 154 -15.04 2.52 3.04
C GLY A 154 -14.05 3.33 2.18
N SER A 155 -12.84 3.60 2.69
CA SER A 155 -11.88 4.49 2.00
C SER A 155 -11.41 3.94 0.66
N HIS A 156 -11.34 2.61 0.53
CA HIS A 156 -10.95 1.97 -0.71
C HIS A 156 -11.91 2.27 -1.86
N GLU A 157 -13.20 1.97 -1.66
CA GLU A 157 -14.22 2.16 -2.71
C GLU A 157 -14.36 3.66 -3.03
N LEU A 158 -14.26 4.55 -2.03
CA LEU A 158 -14.26 5.99 -2.26
C LEU A 158 -13.08 6.46 -3.12
N ILE A 159 -11.85 5.97 -2.86
CA ILE A 159 -10.67 6.30 -3.70
C ILE A 159 -10.89 5.81 -5.12
N LYS A 160 -11.40 4.58 -5.29
CA LYS A 160 -11.70 4.02 -6.61
C LYS A 160 -12.73 4.86 -7.36
N GLU A 161 -13.85 5.17 -6.73
CA GLU A 161 -14.90 6.01 -7.34
C GLU A 161 -14.36 7.39 -7.75
N GLU A 162 -13.57 8.05 -6.91
CA GLU A 162 -12.99 9.37 -7.24
C GLU A 162 -11.92 9.30 -8.34
N LEU A 163 -11.17 8.19 -8.44
CA LEU A 163 -10.27 7.95 -9.57
C LEU A 163 -11.04 7.78 -10.88
N GLU A 164 -12.16 7.06 -10.85
CA GLU A 164 -13.04 6.85 -12.01
C GLU A 164 -13.77 8.12 -12.46
N LYS A 165 -14.15 8.98 -11.51
CA LYS A 165 -14.70 10.34 -11.80
C LYS A 165 -13.64 11.29 -12.35
N GLY A 166 -12.35 11.02 -12.13
CA GLY A 166 -11.22 11.79 -12.64
C GLY A 166 -10.75 12.96 -11.76
N SER A 167 -11.51 13.33 -10.73
CA SER A 167 -11.16 14.37 -9.74
C SER A 167 -9.85 14.04 -9.00
N LEU A 168 -9.75 12.81 -8.50
CA LEU A 168 -8.57 12.31 -7.82
C LEU A 168 -7.42 12.11 -8.81
N LEU A 169 -7.68 11.59 -10.00
CA LEU A 169 -6.66 11.39 -11.04
C LEU A 169 -5.99 12.71 -11.44
N SER A 170 -6.75 13.80 -11.58
CA SER A 170 -6.19 15.13 -11.83
C SER A 170 -5.24 15.58 -10.71
N SER A 171 -5.61 15.30 -9.45
CA SER A 171 -4.77 15.62 -8.28
C SER A 171 -3.50 14.77 -8.26
N VAL A 172 -3.60 13.48 -8.61
CA VAL A 172 -2.47 12.55 -8.74
C VAL A 172 -1.50 13.05 -9.81
N ASN A 173 -2.01 13.37 -11.01
CA ASN A 173 -1.21 13.89 -12.12
C ASN A 173 -0.45 15.16 -11.75
N LYS A 174 -1.11 16.08 -11.04
CA LYS A 174 -0.49 17.31 -10.55
C LYS A 174 0.61 17.04 -9.52
N CYS A 175 0.39 16.09 -8.62
CA CYS A 175 1.36 15.74 -7.58
C CYS A 175 2.57 14.99 -8.12
N LEU A 176 2.36 14.00 -9.00
CA LEU A 176 3.42 13.20 -9.60
C LEU A 176 4.08 13.88 -10.81
N LYS A 177 3.50 14.97 -11.33
CA LYS A 177 3.91 15.64 -12.58
C LYS A 177 3.92 14.67 -13.76
N GLN A 178 2.88 13.85 -13.83
CA GLN A 178 2.70 12.79 -14.82
C GLN A 178 1.31 12.96 -15.46
N ASP A 179 1.18 12.71 -16.76
CA ASP A 179 -0.11 12.81 -17.47
C ASP A 179 -0.81 11.46 -17.56
N ILE A 180 -1.07 10.85 -16.40
CA ILE A 180 -1.71 9.54 -16.33
C ILE A 180 -3.13 9.66 -16.87
N SER A 181 -3.43 8.80 -17.84
CA SER A 181 -4.75 8.76 -18.46
C SER A 181 -5.48 7.49 -18.05
N LEU A 182 -6.74 7.63 -17.63
CA LEU A 182 -7.65 6.50 -17.49
C LEU A 182 -8.07 6.06 -18.90
N LYS A 183 -7.59 4.90 -19.33
CA LYS A 183 -7.99 4.30 -20.59
C LYS A 183 -9.35 3.61 -20.40
N THR A 184 -10.26 3.88 -21.32
CA THR A 184 -11.59 3.27 -21.34
C THR A 184 -11.73 2.32 -22.53
N SER A 185 -12.62 1.36 -22.41
CA SER A 185 -12.96 0.44 -23.49
C SER A 185 -13.81 1.14 -24.54
N ILE A 186 -13.97 0.46 -25.68
CA ILE A 186 -14.95 0.86 -26.72
C ILE A 186 -16.38 0.90 -26.12
N THR A 187 -16.64 0.11 -25.07
CA THR A 187 -17.89 0.09 -24.30
C THR A 187 -17.92 1.09 -23.13
N LYS A 188 -17.00 2.07 -23.11
CA LYS A 188 -16.84 3.11 -22.05
C LYS A 188 -16.61 2.56 -20.64
N LYS A 189 -16.21 1.30 -20.50
CA LYS A 189 -15.81 0.76 -19.20
C LYS A 189 -14.38 1.18 -18.90
N ASN A 190 -14.13 1.65 -17.70
CA ASN A 190 -12.78 1.93 -17.21
C ASN A 190 -11.94 0.66 -17.33
N LEU A 191 -10.79 0.78 -18.02
CA LEU A 191 -9.89 -0.35 -18.25
C LEU A 191 -8.71 -0.29 -17.31
N PHE A 192 -7.87 0.75 -17.39
CA PHE A 192 -6.63 0.85 -16.60
C PHE A 192 -6.04 2.26 -16.73
N PHE A 193 -5.00 2.53 -15.96
CA PHE A 193 -4.27 3.80 -15.99
C PHE A 193 -2.95 3.64 -16.74
N SER A 194 -2.64 4.53 -17.69
CA SER A 194 -1.38 4.49 -18.45
C SER A 194 -0.88 5.83 -18.97
N ILE A 195 0.44 5.87 -19.22
CA ILE A 195 1.15 6.91 -19.98
C ILE A 195 1.96 6.20 -21.06
N GLY A 196 1.56 6.35 -22.33
CA GLY A 196 2.22 5.64 -23.43
C GLY A 196 2.28 4.12 -23.16
N PRO A 197 3.46 3.48 -23.18
CA PRO A 197 3.62 2.05 -22.87
C PRO A 197 3.64 1.74 -21.36
N GLN A 198 3.82 2.74 -20.50
CA GLN A 198 3.92 2.56 -19.06
C GLN A 198 2.54 2.44 -18.41
N GLN A 199 2.37 1.41 -17.60
CA GLN A 199 1.13 1.06 -16.91
C GLN A 199 1.21 1.44 -15.44
N PHE A 200 0.09 1.95 -14.91
CA PHE A 200 -0.06 2.25 -13.50
C PHE A 200 -1.08 1.34 -12.84
N LYS A 201 -0.69 0.72 -11.74
CA LYS A 201 -1.60 -0.05 -10.88
C LYS A 201 -1.79 0.71 -9.57
N MET A 202 -3.05 0.98 -9.25
CA MET A 202 -3.43 1.75 -8.07
C MET A 202 -3.62 0.77 -6.91
N LEU A 203 -2.87 0.96 -5.83
CA LEU A 203 -2.94 0.16 -4.60
C LEU A 203 -3.42 1.07 -3.48
N VAL A 204 -4.24 0.57 -2.57
CA VAL A 204 -4.78 1.35 -1.45
C VAL A 204 -4.52 0.60 -0.16
N GLU A 205 -3.76 1.21 0.74
CA GLU A 205 -3.38 0.63 2.02
C GLU A 205 -3.82 1.56 3.15
N PRO A 206 -5.04 1.38 3.68
CA PRO A 206 -5.53 2.18 4.78
C PRO A 206 -4.75 1.91 6.05
N MET A 207 -4.53 2.96 6.84
CA MET A 207 -3.75 2.89 8.07
C MET A 207 -4.41 3.65 9.21
N LEU A 208 -4.45 3.00 10.38
CA LEU A 208 -4.77 3.64 11.65
C LEU A 208 -3.51 3.82 12.49
N VAL A 209 -3.02 5.06 12.58
CA VAL A 209 -1.86 5.38 13.41
C VAL A 209 -2.31 5.79 14.80
N CYS A 210 -1.89 5.01 15.80
CA CYS A 210 -2.21 5.22 17.21
C CYS A 210 -1.06 5.89 17.94
N LYS A 211 -1.39 6.81 18.85
CA LYS A 211 -0.44 7.38 19.81
C LYS A 211 -0.08 6.41 20.93
N GLY A 212 -1.05 5.59 21.35
CA GLY A 212 -0.88 4.55 22.36
C GLY A 212 -0.28 3.25 21.79
N GLU A 213 -0.01 2.31 22.67
CA GLU A 213 0.49 0.97 22.32
C GLU A 213 -0.56 0.19 21.52
N VAL A 214 -0.13 -0.49 20.46
CA VAL A 214 -0.96 -1.43 19.68
C VAL A 214 -0.50 -2.85 19.97
N VAL A 215 -1.44 -3.73 20.29
CA VAL A 215 -1.16 -5.16 20.50
C VAL A 215 -2.08 -6.00 19.64
N PHE A 216 -1.45 -6.88 18.87
CA PHE A 216 -2.12 -7.86 18.05
C PHE A 216 -2.26 -9.18 18.80
N LEU A 217 -3.46 -9.73 18.84
CA LEU A 217 -3.80 -10.91 19.64
C LEU A 217 -3.78 -12.21 18.84
N GLU A 218 -3.95 -12.16 17.51
CA GLU A 218 -4.08 -13.37 16.69
C GLU A 218 -2.74 -14.03 16.40
N LYS A 219 -1.78 -13.23 15.91
CA LYS A 219 -0.48 -13.73 15.47
C LYS A 219 0.63 -12.82 15.97
N ILE A 220 1.80 -13.41 16.11
CA ILE A 220 3.01 -12.68 16.47
C ILE A 220 3.62 -12.15 15.17
N THR A 221 3.19 -10.96 14.76
CA THR A 221 3.73 -10.29 13.56
C THR A 221 4.20 -8.87 13.91
N PRO A 222 5.11 -8.28 13.11
CA PRO A 222 5.59 -6.91 13.31
C PRO A 222 4.50 -5.84 13.31
N PHE A 223 3.46 -6.03 12.48
CA PHE A 223 2.40 -5.05 12.31
C PHE A 223 1.04 -5.70 12.54
N ALA A 224 0.21 -5.03 13.32
CA ALA A 224 -1.15 -5.49 13.55
C ALA A 224 -1.98 -5.21 12.28
N TYR A 225 -2.65 -6.23 11.76
CA TYR A 225 -3.37 -6.16 10.49
C TYR A 225 -4.71 -6.87 10.61
N LEU A 226 -5.76 -6.22 10.13
CA LEU A 226 -7.12 -6.78 10.07
C LEU A 226 -7.40 -7.21 8.62
N LYS A 227 -7.45 -8.53 8.40
CA LYS A 227 -7.54 -9.11 7.05
C LYS A 227 -8.87 -8.80 6.36
N ASP A 228 -9.96 -8.82 7.12
CA ASP A 228 -11.33 -8.62 6.59
C ASP A 228 -11.55 -7.25 5.95
N ILE A 229 -10.89 -6.22 6.50
CA ILE A 229 -11.03 -4.82 6.05
C ILE A 229 -9.74 -4.25 5.46
N ASN A 230 -8.71 -5.08 5.24
CA ASN A 230 -7.38 -4.72 4.73
C ASN A 230 -6.80 -3.49 5.44
N LEU A 231 -6.71 -3.51 6.77
CA LEU A 231 -6.31 -2.35 7.58
C LEU A 231 -5.10 -2.63 8.46
N HIS A 232 -4.04 -1.83 8.30
CA HIS A 232 -2.93 -1.81 9.25
C HIS A 232 -3.21 -0.88 10.43
N ILE A 233 -2.85 -1.34 11.62
CA ILE A 233 -2.92 -0.58 12.85
C ILE A 233 -1.56 -0.61 13.52
N LEU A 234 -1.03 0.57 13.81
CA LEU A 234 0.33 0.69 14.28
C LEU A 234 0.53 1.90 15.19
N ALA A 235 1.57 1.84 15.99
CA ALA A 235 2.11 3.01 16.66
C ALA A 235 2.91 3.88 15.67
N GLU A 236 3.04 5.18 15.98
CA GLU A 236 3.71 6.17 15.12
C GLU A 236 5.15 5.79 14.76
N ASP A 237 5.90 5.19 15.69
CA ASP A 237 7.30 4.80 15.52
C ASP A 237 7.50 3.68 14.49
N LYS A 238 6.47 2.87 14.25
CA LYS A 238 6.49 1.75 13.28
C LYS A 238 6.08 2.14 11.85
N LEU A 239 5.70 3.41 11.63
CA LEU A 239 5.20 3.85 10.33
C LEU A 239 6.23 3.69 9.21
N THR A 240 7.48 4.04 9.45
CA THR A 240 8.54 3.91 8.43
C THR A 240 8.77 2.45 8.03
N GLU A 241 8.87 1.56 9.01
CA GLU A 241 9.08 0.12 8.77
C GLU A 241 7.91 -0.48 7.96
N LEU A 242 6.66 -0.10 8.30
CA LEU A 242 5.47 -0.57 7.57
C LEU A 242 5.45 -0.09 6.12
N LEU A 243 5.76 1.19 5.86
CA LEU A 243 5.77 1.73 4.49
C LEU A 243 6.78 1.00 3.62
N GLN A 244 7.98 0.72 4.15
CA GLN A 244 9.01 -0.05 3.44
C GLN A 244 8.56 -1.49 3.20
N PHE A 245 7.93 -2.11 4.19
CA PHE A 245 7.35 -3.45 4.05
C PHE A 245 6.30 -3.50 2.94
N ILE A 246 5.37 -2.54 2.88
CA ILE A 246 4.31 -2.49 1.87
C ILE A 246 4.89 -2.36 0.46
N GLU A 247 5.84 -1.45 0.26
CA GLU A 247 6.50 -1.26 -1.04
C GLU A 247 7.19 -2.54 -1.50
N ARG A 248 7.90 -3.21 -0.57
CA ARG A 248 8.60 -4.46 -0.85
C ARG A 248 7.63 -5.63 -1.09
N LYS A 249 6.57 -5.74 -0.27
CA LYS A 249 5.50 -6.73 -0.40
C LYS A 249 4.96 -6.74 -1.81
N TYR A 250 4.52 -5.59 -2.31
CA TYR A 250 3.92 -5.51 -3.63
C TYR A 250 4.92 -5.75 -4.76
N THR A 251 6.14 -5.23 -4.64
CA THR A 251 7.19 -5.45 -5.64
C THR A 251 7.51 -6.94 -5.79
N LEU A 252 7.61 -7.66 -4.67
CA LEU A 252 7.90 -9.10 -4.66
C LEU A 252 6.74 -9.94 -5.17
N LEU A 253 5.50 -9.61 -4.79
CA LEU A 253 4.32 -10.26 -5.33
C LEU A 253 4.26 -10.15 -6.85
N GLU A 254 4.60 -9.00 -7.39
CA GLU A 254 4.56 -8.76 -8.83
C GLU A 254 5.71 -9.44 -9.58
N LYS A 255 6.88 -9.54 -8.95
CA LYS A 255 8.07 -10.21 -9.50
C LYS A 255 7.92 -11.74 -9.54
N HIS A 256 7.25 -12.33 -8.56
CA HIS A 256 7.21 -13.79 -8.37
C HIS A 256 5.83 -14.43 -8.56
N LYS A 257 4.79 -13.68 -8.94
CA LYS A 257 3.48 -14.25 -9.26
C LYS A 257 3.55 -15.23 -10.44
N THR A 258 2.73 -16.27 -10.37
CA THR A 258 2.64 -17.30 -11.41
C THR A 258 1.81 -16.85 -12.62
N GLU A 259 0.98 -15.80 -12.49
CA GLU A 259 0.18 -15.23 -13.59
C GLU A 259 0.83 -13.96 -14.17
N GLU A 260 1.17 -13.96 -15.46
CA GLU A 260 1.54 -12.76 -16.22
C GLU A 260 0.35 -11.80 -16.38
N THR A 261 -0.03 -11.10 -15.31
CA THR A 261 -1.08 -10.05 -15.36
C THR A 261 -0.54 -8.69 -15.83
N SER A 262 0.59 -8.67 -16.54
CA SER A 262 1.17 -7.43 -17.09
C SER A 262 0.50 -7.07 -18.42
N PHE A 263 0.45 -5.78 -18.78
CA PHE A 263 0.02 -5.35 -20.12
C PHE A 263 1.05 -5.65 -21.22
N LEU A 264 2.20 -6.24 -20.89
CA LEU A 264 3.26 -6.52 -21.86
C LEU A 264 2.73 -7.33 -23.06
N PRO A 265 1.95 -8.42 -22.88
CA PRO A 265 1.39 -9.16 -24.01
C PRO A 265 0.42 -8.33 -24.85
N TYR A 266 -0.30 -7.38 -24.24
CA TYR A 266 -1.20 -6.47 -24.96
C TYR A 266 -0.41 -5.50 -25.85
N TYR A 267 0.62 -4.84 -25.31
CA TYR A 267 1.45 -3.91 -26.08
C TYR A 267 2.29 -4.62 -27.13
N GLU A 268 2.87 -5.78 -26.82
CA GLU A 268 3.57 -6.60 -27.80
C GLU A 268 2.64 -7.02 -28.93
N THR A 269 1.43 -7.48 -28.60
CA THR A 269 0.43 -7.85 -29.62
C THR A 269 -0.02 -6.64 -30.43
N TYR A 270 -0.20 -5.48 -29.81
CA TYR A 270 -0.57 -4.24 -30.50
C TYR A 270 0.54 -3.78 -31.45
N ASN A 271 1.80 -3.77 -31.00
CA ASN A 271 2.95 -3.41 -31.81
C ASN A 271 3.18 -4.44 -32.93
N GLN A 272 2.98 -5.72 -32.66
CA GLN A 272 2.98 -6.76 -33.69
C GLN A 272 1.84 -6.55 -34.70
N PHE A 273 0.65 -6.16 -34.25
CA PHE A 273 -0.46 -5.82 -35.13
C PHE A 273 -0.12 -4.64 -36.04
N LEU A 274 0.41 -3.54 -35.49
CA LEU A 274 0.82 -2.37 -36.27
C LEU A 274 1.92 -2.73 -37.27
N LYS A 275 3.00 -3.36 -36.81
CA LYS A 275 4.14 -3.75 -37.65
C LYS A 275 3.74 -4.73 -38.76
N ARG A 276 2.87 -5.70 -38.46
CA ARG A 276 2.34 -6.63 -39.46
C ARG A 276 1.41 -5.91 -40.43
N SER A 277 0.52 -5.04 -39.96
CA SER A 277 -0.38 -4.25 -40.83
C SER A 277 0.40 -3.36 -41.79
N GLU A 278 1.50 -2.76 -41.33
CA GLU A 278 2.43 -2.00 -42.16
C GLU A 278 3.08 -2.89 -43.24
N LEU A 279 3.65 -4.03 -42.85
CA LEU A 279 4.26 -5.00 -43.77
C LEU A 279 3.28 -5.53 -44.83
N PHE A 280 2.03 -5.82 -44.44
CA PHE A 280 0.99 -6.28 -45.36
C PHE A 280 0.47 -5.18 -46.29
N SER A 281 0.78 -3.91 -46.02
CA SER A 281 0.41 -2.79 -46.88
C SER A 281 1.44 -2.51 -47.98
N ILE A 282 2.68 -3.02 -47.84
CA ILE A 282 3.78 -2.84 -48.82
C ILE A 282 3.41 -3.35 -50.24
N PRO A 283 2.74 -4.51 -50.43
CA PRO A 283 2.33 -4.97 -51.75
C PRO A 283 1.40 -3.99 -52.50
N PHE A 284 0.62 -3.16 -51.79
CA PHE A 284 -0.24 -2.15 -52.43
C PHE A 284 0.55 -0.99 -53.03
N ILE A 285 1.72 -0.67 -52.45
CA ILE A 285 2.66 0.30 -53.03
C ILE A 285 3.19 -0.25 -54.36
N GLY A 286 3.60 -1.54 -54.38
CA GLY A 286 4.02 -2.22 -55.61
C GLY A 286 2.91 -2.31 -56.66
N PHE A 287 1.68 -2.57 -56.23
CA PHE A 287 0.50 -2.56 -57.10
C PHE A 287 0.26 -1.17 -57.72
N ALA A 288 0.40 -0.09 -56.95
CA ALA A 288 0.26 1.27 -57.44
C ALA A 288 1.34 1.62 -58.50
N PHE A 289 2.59 1.23 -58.27
CA PHE A 289 3.66 1.39 -59.27
C PHE A 289 3.38 0.58 -60.54
N GLY A 290 2.88 -0.66 -60.41
CA GLY A 290 2.46 -1.48 -61.56
C GLY A 290 1.31 -0.85 -62.36
N LEU A 291 0.32 -0.28 -61.67
CA LEU A 291 -0.78 0.45 -62.30
C LEU A 291 -0.27 1.69 -63.05
N PHE A 292 0.64 2.45 -62.43
CA PHE A 292 1.24 3.63 -63.04
C PHE A 292 2.03 3.28 -64.32
N ALA A 293 2.80 2.19 -64.29
CA ALA A 293 3.52 1.69 -65.46
C ALA A 293 2.57 1.23 -66.58
N LEU A 294 1.49 0.53 -66.25
CA LEU A 294 0.45 0.10 -67.20
C LEU A 294 -0.23 1.30 -67.89
N LEU A 295 -0.56 2.34 -67.12
CA LEU A 295 -1.14 3.59 -67.64
C LEU A 295 -0.13 4.35 -68.51
N GLY A 296 1.13 4.44 -68.08
CA GLY A 296 2.20 5.12 -68.83
C GLY A 296 2.55 4.43 -70.16
N LEU A 297 2.45 3.10 -70.22
CA LEU A 297 2.66 2.30 -71.44
C LEU A 297 1.40 2.16 -72.32
N GLN A 298 0.29 2.83 -71.97
CA GLN A 298 -0.99 2.77 -72.69
C GLN A 298 -1.51 1.35 -72.94
N SER A 299 -1.18 0.40 -72.06
CA SER A 299 -1.53 -1.02 -72.17
C SER A 299 -2.93 -1.31 -71.61
N PHE A 300 -3.94 -0.60 -72.13
CA PHE A 300 -5.31 -0.64 -71.61
C PHE A 300 -5.97 -2.04 -71.67
N GLN A 301 -5.53 -2.90 -72.59
CA GLN A 301 -6.03 -4.28 -72.71
C GLN A 301 -5.74 -5.13 -71.46
N MET A 302 -4.65 -4.85 -70.74
CA MET A 302 -4.26 -5.59 -69.52
C MET A 302 -4.87 -5.00 -68.24
N LEU A 303 -5.52 -3.84 -68.34
CA LEU A 303 -6.05 -3.11 -67.18
C LEU A 303 -7.12 -3.91 -66.43
N GLY A 304 -8.03 -4.58 -67.15
CA GLY A 304 -9.08 -5.38 -66.53
C GLY A 304 -8.55 -6.56 -65.72
N LEU A 305 -7.53 -7.26 -66.24
CA LEU A 305 -6.88 -8.36 -65.54
C LEU A 305 -6.12 -7.86 -64.31
N PHE A 306 -5.40 -6.73 -64.44
CA PHE A 306 -4.66 -6.12 -63.33
C PHE A 306 -5.59 -5.62 -62.21
N LEU A 307 -6.73 -5.02 -62.55
CA LEU A 307 -7.75 -4.61 -61.58
C LEU A 307 -8.37 -5.80 -60.84
N ASN A 308 -8.63 -6.93 -61.53
CA ASN A 308 -9.11 -8.15 -60.89
C ASN A 308 -8.11 -8.73 -59.88
N ILE A 309 -6.81 -8.67 -60.20
CA ILE A 309 -5.74 -9.03 -59.25
C ILE A 309 -5.75 -8.07 -58.05
N GLY A 310 -5.96 -6.77 -58.29
CA GLY A 310 -6.11 -5.76 -57.25
C GLY A 310 -7.25 -6.05 -56.28
N TYR A 311 -8.44 -6.39 -56.80
CA TYR A 311 -9.58 -6.78 -55.96
C TYR A 311 -9.30 -8.05 -55.15
N GLY A 312 -8.61 -9.03 -55.73
CA GLY A 312 -8.17 -10.24 -55.01
C GLY A 312 -7.20 -9.93 -53.86
N LEU A 313 -6.20 -9.08 -54.11
CA LEU A 313 -5.26 -8.61 -53.08
C LEU A 313 -5.98 -7.85 -51.95
N LEU A 314 -6.96 -7.03 -52.30
CA LEU A 314 -7.76 -6.27 -51.33
C LEU A 314 -8.59 -7.20 -50.43
N GLY A 315 -9.17 -8.26 -51.01
CA GLY A 315 -9.88 -9.30 -50.25
C GLY A 315 -8.97 -10.05 -49.28
N ILE A 316 -7.79 -10.50 -49.73
CA ILE A 316 -6.80 -11.17 -48.86
C ILE A 316 -6.34 -10.24 -47.74
N TYR A 317 -6.06 -8.97 -48.05
CA TYR A 317 -5.66 -7.97 -47.06
C TYR A 317 -6.74 -7.75 -46.02
N PHE A 318 -8.00 -7.60 -46.43
CA PHE A 318 -9.12 -7.42 -45.51
C PHE A 318 -9.28 -8.62 -44.57
N ILE A 319 -9.24 -9.85 -45.09
CA ILE A 319 -9.30 -11.08 -44.29
C ILE A 319 -8.15 -11.14 -43.28
N THR A 320 -6.93 -10.81 -43.71
CA THR A 320 -5.74 -10.82 -42.85
C THR A 320 -5.83 -9.76 -41.75
N LEU A 321 -6.32 -8.56 -42.07
CA LEU A 321 -6.50 -7.46 -41.11
C LEU A 321 -7.58 -7.81 -40.07
N VAL A 322 -8.70 -8.40 -40.52
CA VAL A 322 -9.75 -8.92 -39.62
C VAL A 322 -9.20 -10.02 -38.71
N PHE A 323 -8.42 -10.96 -39.22
CA PHE A 323 -7.80 -12.02 -38.42
C PHE A 323 -6.91 -11.45 -37.30
N PHE A 324 -6.01 -10.53 -37.62
CA PHE A 324 -5.15 -9.92 -36.60
C PHE A 324 -5.92 -9.02 -35.63
N TYR A 325 -6.94 -8.31 -36.11
CA TYR A 325 -7.84 -7.53 -35.27
C TYR A 325 -8.59 -8.42 -34.25
N MET A 326 -9.11 -9.57 -34.69
CA MET A 326 -9.77 -10.54 -33.80
C MET A 326 -8.81 -11.09 -32.74
N LYS A 327 -7.55 -11.38 -33.10
CA LYS A 327 -6.52 -11.81 -32.16
C LYS A 327 -6.22 -10.72 -31.11
N PHE A 328 -6.06 -9.48 -31.54
CA PHE A 328 -5.89 -8.32 -30.65
C PHE A 328 -7.11 -8.11 -29.74
N PHE A 329 -8.32 -8.24 -30.28
CA PHE A 329 -9.55 -8.08 -29.50
C PHE A 329 -9.70 -9.12 -28.39
N LYS A 330 -9.31 -10.38 -28.65
CA LYS A 330 -9.32 -11.44 -27.64
C LYS A 330 -8.38 -11.12 -26.46
N ILE A 331 -7.14 -10.73 -26.74
CA ILE A 331 -6.16 -10.36 -25.72
C ILE A 331 -6.59 -9.09 -24.99
N LYS A 332 -7.16 -8.12 -25.71
CA LYS A 332 -7.75 -6.93 -25.10
C LYS A 332 -8.80 -7.32 -24.07
N LEU A 333 -9.73 -8.22 -24.40
CA LEU A 333 -10.80 -8.69 -23.50
C LEU A 333 -10.27 -9.38 -22.25
N GLU A 334 -9.28 -10.25 -22.40
CA GLU A 334 -8.61 -10.95 -21.29
C GLU A 334 -8.02 -9.95 -20.30
N VAL A 335 -7.29 -8.96 -20.82
CA VAL A 335 -6.73 -7.88 -20.02
C VAL A 335 -7.84 -7.01 -19.38
N GLN A 336 -8.97 -6.74 -20.05
CA GLN A 336 -10.07 -5.98 -19.40
C GLN A 336 -10.68 -6.68 -18.18
N ALA A 337 -10.60 -8.02 -18.11
CA ALA A 337 -11.13 -8.77 -16.98
C ALA A 337 -10.21 -8.62 -15.76
N ASP A 338 -8.89 -8.65 -15.98
CA ASP A 338 -7.91 -8.55 -14.90
C ASP A 338 -7.90 -7.18 -14.21
N PHE A 339 -8.05 -6.08 -14.96
CA PHE A 339 -7.94 -4.73 -14.38
C PHE A 339 -9.20 -4.20 -13.70
N LYS A 340 -10.35 -4.82 -13.91
CA LYS A 340 -11.58 -4.45 -13.18
C LYS A 340 -11.58 -4.95 -11.74
N THR A 341 -10.77 -5.95 -11.43
CA THR A 341 -10.69 -6.53 -10.10
C THR A 341 -9.54 -5.85 -9.33
N PRO A 342 -9.82 -5.15 -8.23
CA PRO A 342 -8.77 -4.50 -7.45
C PRO A 342 -7.76 -5.53 -6.93
N TYR A 343 -6.48 -5.16 -6.83
CA TYR A 343 -5.42 -6.13 -6.55
C TYR A 343 -5.55 -6.84 -5.20
N TYR A 344 -5.94 -6.14 -4.13
CA TYR A 344 -6.20 -6.78 -2.84
C TYR A 344 -7.41 -7.73 -2.87
N LYS A 345 -8.34 -7.59 -3.83
CA LYS A 345 -9.43 -8.57 -4.04
C LYS A 345 -8.99 -9.77 -4.89
N LYS A 346 -7.95 -9.60 -5.72
CA LYS A 346 -7.34 -10.68 -6.51
C LYS A 346 -6.04 -11.08 -5.83
N MET A 347 -6.12 -11.86 -4.75
CA MET A 347 -4.91 -12.47 -4.19
C MET A 347 -4.19 -13.22 -5.32
N PRO A 348 -2.94 -12.82 -5.66
CA PRO A 348 -2.18 -13.56 -6.66
C PRO A 348 -2.04 -15.00 -6.15
N LYS A 349 -2.28 -15.97 -7.04
CA LYS A 349 -1.99 -17.36 -6.70
C LYS A 349 -0.49 -17.46 -6.49
N LEU A 350 -0.10 -17.68 -5.24
CA LEU A 350 1.28 -17.95 -4.86
C LEU A 350 1.43 -19.46 -4.82
N ASP A 351 2.34 -19.98 -5.63
CA ASP A 351 2.78 -21.36 -5.49
C ASP A 351 3.93 -21.46 -4.47
N GLU A 352 4.28 -22.69 -4.13
CA GLU A 352 5.34 -22.98 -3.16
C GLU A 352 6.69 -22.40 -3.60
N THR A 353 6.96 -22.35 -4.92
CA THR A 353 8.22 -21.80 -5.45
C THR A 353 8.27 -20.29 -5.29
N SER A 354 7.18 -19.59 -5.59
CA SER A 354 7.04 -18.15 -5.34
C SER A 354 7.29 -17.82 -3.87
N LEU A 355 6.75 -18.62 -2.94
CA LEU A 355 6.95 -18.39 -1.51
C LEU A 355 8.39 -18.60 -1.05
N VAL A 356 9.12 -19.58 -1.62
CA VAL A 356 10.57 -19.75 -1.36
C VAL A 356 11.34 -18.52 -1.84
N LEU A 357 11.10 -18.08 -3.07
CA LEU A 357 11.82 -16.93 -3.63
C LEU A 357 11.55 -15.65 -2.83
N ILE A 358 10.31 -15.47 -2.35
CA ILE A 358 9.94 -14.34 -1.51
C ILE A 358 10.58 -14.46 -0.11
N SER A 359 10.65 -15.66 0.47
CA SER A 359 11.26 -15.87 1.79
C SER A 359 12.77 -15.67 1.81
N GLU A 360 13.45 -15.87 0.68
CA GLU A 360 14.87 -15.53 0.53
C GLU A 360 15.13 -14.02 0.57
N GLU A 361 14.13 -13.20 0.21
CA GLU A 361 14.25 -11.74 0.20
C GLU A 361 13.78 -11.08 1.49
N PHE A 362 12.84 -11.68 2.23
CA PHE A 362 12.35 -11.15 3.51
C PHE A 362 13.10 -11.67 4.73
N GLU A 363 13.23 -10.83 5.75
CA GLU A 363 13.58 -11.31 7.10
C GLU A 363 12.43 -12.15 7.66
N SER A 364 12.74 -13.12 8.53
CA SER A 364 11.76 -14.07 9.09
C SER A 364 10.51 -13.38 9.68
N GLU A 365 10.68 -12.28 10.42
CA GLU A 365 9.55 -11.56 11.01
C GLU A 365 8.64 -10.90 9.96
N LEU A 366 9.23 -10.34 8.89
CA LEU A 366 8.48 -9.73 7.77
C LEU A 366 7.84 -10.79 6.88
N MET A 367 8.49 -11.95 6.73
CA MET A 367 7.91 -13.08 6.01
C MET A 367 6.67 -13.60 6.73
N SER A 368 6.70 -13.67 8.07
CA SER A 368 5.51 -14.04 8.87
C SER A 368 4.35 -13.05 8.68
N GLN A 369 4.65 -11.74 8.63
CA GLN A 369 3.66 -10.72 8.26
C GLN A 369 3.09 -10.98 6.86
N PHE A 370 3.96 -11.20 5.88
CA PHE A 370 3.60 -11.43 4.50
C PHE A 370 2.66 -12.63 4.34
N VAL A 371 3.01 -13.77 4.97
CA VAL A 371 2.19 -14.98 4.94
C VAL A 371 0.82 -14.72 5.57
N TYR A 372 0.76 -14.02 6.70
CA TYR A 372 -0.51 -13.66 7.34
C TYR A 372 -1.40 -12.77 6.46
N GLU A 373 -0.80 -11.79 5.77
CA GLU A 373 -1.55 -10.87 4.90
C GLU A 373 -1.99 -11.50 3.58
N CYS A 374 -1.14 -12.33 2.98
CA CYS A 374 -1.26 -12.72 1.57
C CYS A 374 -1.63 -14.20 1.34
N VAL A 375 -1.55 -15.05 2.35
CA VAL A 375 -1.89 -16.48 2.22
C VAL A 375 -3.17 -16.78 3.00
N ASP A 376 -4.06 -17.58 2.41
CA ASP A 376 -5.28 -18.01 3.07
C ASP A 376 -5.00 -19.10 4.09
N SER A 377 -5.72 -19.06 5.20
CA SER A 377 -5.57 -19.99 6.34
C SER A 377 -5.73 -21.46 5.94
N ASP A 378 -6.45 -21.71 4.85
CA ASP A 378 -6.77 -23.05 4.37
C ASP A 378 -5.70 -23.61 3.40
N THR A 379 -4.62 -22.86 3.17
CA THR A 379 -3.54 -23.24 2.26
C THR A 379 -2.50 -24.08 3.00
N ASP A 380 -2.57 -25.41 2.85
CA ASP A 380 -1.57 -26.33 3.40
C ASP A 380 -0.29 -26.34 2.53
N LEU A 381 0.72 -25.54 2.92
CA LEU A 381 2.05 -25.56 2.33
C LEU A 381 3.11 -25.81 3.41
N GLN A 382 3.99 -26.78 3.20
CA GLN A 382 5.04 -27.18 4.17
C GLN A 382 5.98 -26.02 4.52
N ILE A 383 6.19 -25.09 3.60
CA ILE A 383 7.00 -23.89 3.82
C ILE A 383 6.38 -22.94 4.85
N ILE A 384 5.05 -22.86 4.95
CA ILE A 384 4.39 -22.01 5.94
C ILE A 384 4.70 -22.51 7.35
N SER A 385 4.62 -23.82 7.58
CA SER A 385 4.98 -24.42 8.86
C SER A 385 6.46 -24.20 9.22
N ASN A 386 7.37 -24.29 8.25
CA ASN A 386 8.79 -24.04 8.48
C ASN A 386 9.06 -22.58 8.88
N ILE A 387 8.41 -21.62 8.21
CA ILE A 387 8.53 -20.19 8.52
C ILE A 387 8.02 -19.89 9.94
N GLU A 388 6.92 -20.51 10.35
CA GLU A 388 6.37 -20.35 11.70
C GLU A 388 7.26 -20.98 12.78
N GLU A 389 7.82 -22.16 12.52
CA GLU A 389 8.76 -22.83 13.42
C GLU A 389 10.08 -22.03 13.58
N ASP A 390 10.62 -21.51 12.47
CA ASP A 390 11.84 -20.69 12.47
C ASP A 390 11.65 -19.43 13.34
N GLN A 391 10.51 -18.75 13.21
CA GLN A 391 10.20 -17.55 13.99
C GLN A 391 10.13 -17.84 15.50
N ILE A 392 9.50 -18.96 15.87
CA ILE A 392 9.39 -19.39 17.27
C ILE A 392 10.80 -19.69 17.82
N SER A 393 11.62 -20.41 17.06
CA SER A 393 12.97 -20.81 17.47
C SER A 393 13.91 -19.62 17.66
N GLU A 394 13.90 -18.64 16.76
CA GLU A 394 14.71 -17.42 16.85
C GLU A 394 14.36 -16.60 18.10
N ARG A 395 13.07 -16.46 18.40
CA ARG A 395 12.63 -15.75 19.62
C ARG A 395 12.99 -16.49 20.89
N PHE A 396 12.92 -17.82 20.91
CA PHE A 396 13.41 -18.59 22.05
C PHE A 396 14.90 -18.35 22.26
N ARG A 397 15.69 -18.34 21.17
CA ARG A 397 17.12 -18.02 21.20
C ARG A 397 17.38 -16.60 21.73
N GLN A 398 16.67 -15.59 21.23
CA GLN A 398 16.80 -14.20 21.72
C GLN A 398 16.36 -14.03 23.18
N LYS A 399 15.28 -14.70 23.61
CA LYS A 399 14.85 -14.70 25.02
C LYS A 399 15.89 -15.35 25.92
N GLN A 400 16.53 -16.44 25.49
CA GLN A 400 17.63 -17.07 26.22
C GLN A 400 18.84 -16.14 26.28
N LEU A 401 19.26 -15.53 25.16
CA LEU A 401 20.36 -14.56 25.11
C LEU A 401 20.11 -13.35 26.04
N ARG A 402 18.90 -12.78 26.04
CA ARG A 402 18.54 -11.68 26.96
C ARG A 402 18.58 -12.09 28.44
N LYS A 403 18.22 -13.34 28.76
CA LYS A 403 18.36 -13.89 30.12
C LYS A 403 19.83 -14.06 30.49
N THR A 404 20.66 -14.56 29.59
CA THR A 404 22.10 -14.73 29.82
C THR A 404 22.83 -13.39 29.98
N VAL A 405 22.51 -12.37 29.17
CA VAL A 405 23.10 -11.03 29.29
C VAL A 405 22.66 -10.33 30.58
N LYS A 406 21.39 -10.48 31.00
CA LYS A 406 20.94 -9.97 32.30
C LYS A 406 21.59 -10.69 33.49
N ASN A 407 21.90 -11.97 33.36
CA ASN A 407 22.59 -12.73 34.39
C ASN A 407 24.11 -12.45 34.44
N ASN A 408 24.71 -11.99 33.33
CA ASN A 408 26.14 -11.69 33.25
C ASN A 408 26.48 -10.20 33.42
N GLY A 409 25.50 -9.29 33.41
CA GLY A 409 25.69 -7.85 33.57
C GLY A 409 25.84 -7.37 35.02
N PHE A 410 26.30 -8.22 35.94
CA PHE A 410 26.42 -7.92 37.37
C PHE A 410 27.82 -8.23 37.90
N PHE A 411 28.89 -7.76 37.25
CA PHE A 411 30.23 -7.75 37.85
C PHE A 411 31.10 -6.63 37.28
N GLU A 412 31.22 -5.55 38.06
CA GLU A 412 32.35 -4.63 38.29
C GLU A 412 31.85 -3.78 39.49
N ASP A 413 32.42 -3.76 40.70
CA ASP A 413 33.82 -3.77 41.14
C ASP A 413 33.98 -4.42 42.53
N GLY A 414 35.17 -4.96 42.84
CA GLY A 414 35.62 -5.08 44.23
C GLY A 414 36.40 -6.36 44.59
N ALA A 415 37.72 -6.28 44.42
CA ALA A 415 38.80 -7.06 45.03
C ALA A 415 38.46 -8.11 46.13
N ASN A 416 38.81 -9.38 45.89
CA ASN A 416 39.97 -10.03 46.54
C ASN A 416 40.14 -11.49 46.08
N SER A 417 41.40 -11.89 46.02
CA SER A 417 41.96 -13.11 45.47
C SER A 417 41.91 -14.33 46.42
N GLU A 418 41.92 -15.51 45.79
CA GLU A 418 42.31 -16.86 46.26
C GLU A 418 41.25 -17.77 46.96
N PRO A 419 41.43 -19.11 46.92
CA PRO A 419 41.69 -19.94 45.74
C PRO A 419 40.82 -21.22 45.67
N MET A 420 40.93 -21.92 44.54
CA MET A 420 40.38 -23.25 44.23
C MET A 420 40.38 -24.26 45.40
N LYS A 421 39.26 -24.98 45.54
CA LYS A 421 39.27 -26.36 46.04
C LYS A 421 38.59 -27.29 45.05
N SER A 422 39.40 -28.22 44.56
CA SER A 422 39.04 -29.43 43.87
C SER A 422 38.30 -30.39 44.81
N SER A 423 37.26 -31.07 44.30
CA SER A 423 36.98 -32.45 44.68
C SER A 423 36.38 -33.21 43.51
N SER A 424 37.10 -34.25 43.13
CA SER A 424 36.77 -35.26 42.14
C SER A 424 36.09 -36.46 42.82
N LYS A 425 35.55 -37.36 41.97
CA LYS A 425 35.05 -38.74 42.17
C LYS A 425 33.53 -38.82 41.92
N LYS A 426 33.01 -39.74 41.11
CA LYS A 426 33.53 -41.03 40.60
C LYS A 426 32.59 -41.51 39.46
N ASP A 427 33.18 -42.18 38.46
CA ASP A 427 32.79 -43.47 37.82
C ASP A 427 31.29 -43.84 37.74
N SER A 428 30.74 -44.47 36.69
CA SER A 428 31.19 -44.97 35.39
C SER A 428 30.00 -45.71 34.77
N LYS A 429 29.85 -45.63 33.44
CA LYS A 429 29.30 -46.64 32.50
C LYS A 429 28.05 -47.45 32.90
N GLU A 430 27.00 -47.30 32.10
CA GLU A 430 26.31 -48.43 31.47
C GLU A 430 25.73 -48.02 30.10
N LEU A 431 26.20 -48.66 29.03
CA LEU A 431 25.46 -48.79 27.76
C LEU A 431 24.28 -49.74 28.04
N ILE A 432 23.13 -49.67 27.34
CA ILE A 432 22.88 -50.47 26.13
C ILE A 432 21.46 -50.19 25.59
N LYS A 433 21.37 -50.12 24.26
CA LYS A 433 20.25 -50.39 23.32
C LYS A 433 19.17 -49.35 23.01
N GLN A 434 19.10 -49.13 21.69
CA GLN A 434 18.00 -48.62 20.88
C GLN A 434 16.68 -49.30 21.22
N ASP A 435 15.60 -48.50 21.21
CA ASP A 435 14.34 -48.94 20.62
C ASP A 435 13.68 -47.76 19.88
N LYS A 436 13.51 -47.95 18.57
CA LYS A 436 12.60 -47.17 17.74
C LYS A 436 11.18 -47.55 18.15
N LYS A 437 10.42 -46.62 18.71
CA LYS A 437 8.96 -46.62 18.58
C LYS A 437 8.45 -45.20 18.35
N HIS A 438 7.90 -45.02 17.15
CA HIS A 438 6.81 -44.09 16.87
C HIS A 438 5.85 -44.04 18.06
N ASN A 439 5.55 -42.85 18.56
CA ASN A 439 4.22 -42.57 19.11
C ASN A 439 3.95 -41.07 19.26
N SER A 440 2.89 -40.66 18.57
CA SER A 440 1.80 -39.81 19.08
C SER A 440 2.18 -38.54 19.85
N PHE A 441 2.34 -37.43 19.13
CA PHE A 441 2.06 -36.09 19.65
C PHE A 441 0.70 -35.61 19.12
N SER A 442 -0.33 -36.31 19.57
CA SER A 442 -1.73 -35.88 19.52
C SER A 442 -2.27 -36.07 20.94
N SER A 443 -3.01 -35.10 21.45
CA SER A 443 -3.56 -34.98 22.82
C SER A 443 -2.64 -34.40 23.91
N ARG A 444 -2.38 -33.09 23.88
CA ARG A 444 -2.05 -32.31 25.09
C ARG A 444 -2.45 -30.83 25.03
N TYR A 445 -3.60 -30.48 24.46
CA TYR A 445 -4.22 -29.16 24.69
C TYR A 445 -5.75 -29.27 24.58
N SER A 446 -6.36 -29.97 25.53
CA SER A 446 -7.81 -30.02 25.71
C SER A 446 -8.16 -30.28 27.18
N SER A 447 -7.74 -29.38 28.05
CA SER A 447 -8.24 -29.28 29.44
C SER A 447 -7.73 -27.99 30.06
N PHE A 448 -8.26 -26.86 29.61
CA PHE A 448 -8.11 -25.58 30.33
C PHE A 448 -9.32 -24.68 30.06
N LEU A 449 -10.52 -25.23 30.21
CA LEU A 449 -11.78 -24.48 30.34
C LEU A 449 -12.78 -25.35 31.13
N GLU A 450 -12.62 -25.39 32.44
CA GLU A 450 -13.71 -25.64 33.41
C GLU A 450 -13.41 -24.77 34.64
N ASP A 451 -13.97 -23.55 34.61
CA ASP A 451 -14.80 -22.94 35.67
C ASP A 451 -15.39 -21.62 35.17
#